data_AF-A0A538CEN0-F1
#
_entry.id   AF-A0A538CEN0-F1
#
_cell.length_a   1.000
_cell.length_b   1.000
_cell.length_c   1.000
_cell.angle_alpha   90.00
_cell.angle_beta   90.00
_cell.angle_gamma   90.00
#
_symmetry.space_group_name_H-M   'P 1'
#
loop_
_entity.id
_entity.type
_entity.pdbx_description
1 polymer ?
#
loop_
_entity_poly.entity_id
_entity_poly.type
_entity_poly.pdbx_seq_one_letter_code
_entity_poly.pdbx_strand_id
1 'polypeptide(L)'
;MIRIERRLDQPRWLSVAVPVSSIVAAFMLATVVLLATHHPPLHTFRRLFDAAFLSNGALSDTLVAATPLAFTGLAAAVAFRMRLFNIGGEGQLYAGAITGATVALLLAGAPS
;
A
#
# COMPACT_ATOMS: atom_id res chain seq x y z
N MET A 1 -32.55 27.73 3.52
CA MET A 1 -31.08 27.71 3.46
C MET A 1 -30.61 26.37 4.03
N ILE A 2 -30.04 25.50 3.20
CA ILE A 2 -29.47 24.23 3.67
C ILE A 2 -28.14 24.56 4.36
N ARG A 3 -28.06 24.32 5.67
CA ARG A 3 -26.85 24.55 6.46
C ARG A 3 -26.06 23.24 6.50
N ILE A 4 -24.91 23.20 5.81
CA ILE A 4 -24.03 22.03 5.85
C ILE A 4 -23.25 22.07 7.17
N GLU A 5 -23.64 21.24 8.13
CA GLU A 5 -22.91 21.03 9.38
C GLU A 5 -21.96 19.84 9.25
N ARG A 6 -20.75 19.99 9.80
CA ARG A 6 -19.75 18.92 9.87
C ARG A 6 -20.25 17.87 10.87
N ARG A 7 -20.48 16.63 10.41
CA ARG A 7 -20.75 15.51 11.32
C ARG A 7 -19.52 15.28 12.21
N LEU A 8 -19.65 15.60 13.50
CA LEU A 8 -18.59 15.46 14.51
C LEU A 8 -18.42 14.00 14.96
N ASP A 9 -19.51 13.22 14.92
CA ASP A 9 -19.50 11.78 15.21
C ASP A 9 -19.62 10.96 13.93
N GLN A 10 -18.59 10.15 13.67
CA GLN A 10 -18.64 9.15 12.62
C GLN A 10 -19.25 7.86 13.20
N PRO A 11 -20.41 7.41 12.72
CA PRO A 11 -21.01 6.18 13.22
C PRO A 11 -20.10 4.98 12.93
N ARG A 12 -19.92 4.10 13.93
CA ARG A 12 -18.94 3.00 13.92
C ARG A 12 -19.05 2.07 12.71
N TRP A 13 -20.24 1.92 12.13
CA TRP A 13 -20.44 1.11 10.93
C TRP A 13 -19.73 1.69 9.70
N LEU A 14 -19.62 3.02 9.57
CA LEU A 14 -18.88 3.65 8.46
C LEU A 14 -17.39 3.35 8.51
N SER A 15 -16.81 3.21 9.71
CA SER A 15 -15.40 2.85 9.88
C SER A 15 -15.07 1.47 9.30
N VAL A 16 -16.06 0.59 9.15
CA VAL A 16 -15.92 -0.74 8.54
C VAL A 16 -16.45 -0.76 7.11
N ALA A 17 -17.61 -0.15 6.86
CA ALA A 17 -18.26 -0.15 5.56
C ALA A 17 -17.43 0.55 4.49
N VAL A 18 -16.72 1.63 4.83
CA VAL A 18 -15.89 2.37 3.88
C VAL A 18 -14.67 1.55 3.42
N PRO A 19 -13.83 0.97 4.30
CA PRO A 19 -12.75 0.08 3.86
C PRO A 19 -13.24 -1.13 3.07
N VAL A 20 -14.30 -1.80 3.55
CA VAL A 20 -14.83 -3.00 2.89
C VAL A 20 -15.36 -2.70 1.50
N SER A 21 -16.14 -1.62 1.34
CA SER A 21 -16.65 -1.23 0.01
C SER A 21 -15.53 -0.81 -0.93
N SER A 22 -14.47 -0.17 -0.40
CA SER A 22 -13.29 0.20 -1.18
C SER A 22 -12.55 -1.03 -1.71
N ILE A 23 -12.39 -2.08 -0.89
CA ILE A 23 -11.81 -3.35 -1.31
C ILE A 23 -12.66 -3.99 -2.43
N VAL A 24 -13.98 -4.07 -2.24
CA VAL A 24 -14.89 -4.62 -3.26
C VAL A 24 -14.80 -3.83 -4.57
N ALA A 25 -14.79 -2.49 -4.50
CA ALA A 25 -14.66 -1.63 -5.66
C ALA A 25 -13.32 -1.84 -6.38
N ALA A 26 -12.22 -2.02 -5.64
CA ALA A 26 -10.91 -2.33 -6.22
C ALA A 26 -10.91 -3.66 -6.97
N PHE A 27 -11.49 -4.72 -6.38
CA PHE A 27 -11.62 -6.02 -7.07
C PHE A 27 -12.52 -5.95 -8.31
N MET A 28 -13.60 -5.17 -8.26
CA MET A 28 -14.46 -4.94 -9.42
C MET A 28 -13.72 -4.24 -10.55
N LEU A 29 -13.02 -3.15 -10.26
CA LEU A 29 -12.19 -2.44 -11.24
C LEU A 29 -11.09 -3.35 -11.82
N ALA A 30 -10.39 -4.09 -10.98
CA ALA A 30 -9.38 -5.06 -11.42
C ALA A 30 -10.00 -6.12 -12.34
N THR A 31 -11.18 -6.63 -12.02
CA THR A 31 -11.92 -7.58 -12.85
C THR A 31 -12.24 -7.00 -14.23
N VAL A 32 -12.70 -5.75 -14.30
CA VAL A 32 -12.96 -5.05 -15.58
C VAL A 32 -11.70 -4.98 -16.43
N VAL A 33 -10.56 -4.61 -15.84
CA VAL A 33 -9.27 -4.56 -16.54
C VAL A 33 -8.86 -5.94 -17.04
N LEU A 34 -8.98 -6.98 -16.22
CA LEU A 34 -8.63 -8.35 -16.60
C LEU A 34 -9.50 -8.87 -17.74
N LEU A 35 -10.81 -8.59 -17.71
CA LEU A 35 -11.70 -8.95 -18.81
C LEU A 35 -11.34 -8.18 -20.09
N ALA A 36 -11.01 -6.89 -19.99
CA ALA A 36 -10.59 -6.08 -21.13
C ALA A 36 -9.28 -6.56 -21.76
N THR A 37 -8.38 -7.17 -20.98
CA THR A 37 -7.12 -7.77 -21.47
C THR A 37 -7.24 -9.26 -21.79
N HIS A 38 -8.45 -9.84 -21.80
CA HIS A 38 -8.71 -11.26 -22.05
C HIS A 38 -8.05 -12.24 -21.06
N HIS A 39 -7.88 -11.82 -19.81
CA HIS A 39 -7.35 -12.65 -18.73
C HIS A 39 -8.48 -13.15 -17.81
N PRO A 40 -8.56 -14.47 -17.50
CA PRO A 40 -9.61 -15.03 -16.66
C PRO A 40 -9.51 -14.53 -15.21
N PRO A 41 -10.45 -13.72 -14.69
CA PRO A 41 -10.27 -13.00 -13.43
C PRO A 41 -10.03 -13.92 -12.23
N LEU A 42 -10.85 -14.97 -12.09
CA LEU A 42 -10.76 -15.90 -10.96
C LEU A 42 -9.41 -16.61 -10.90
N HIS A 43 -8.87 -17.02 -12.06
CA HIS A 43 -7.57 -17.68 -12.12
C HIS A 43 -6.43 -16.69 -11.86
N THR A 44 -6.53 -15.45 -12.35
CA THR A 44 -5.55 -14.41 -12.04
C THR A 44 -5.53 -14.05 -10.56
N PHE A 45 -6.69 -13.91 -9.90
CA PHE A 45 -6.74 -13.66 -8.46
C PHE A 45 -6.19 -14.84 -7.64
N ARG A 46 -6.42 -16.08 -8.07
CA ARG A 46 -5.77 -17.25 -7.45
C ARG A 46 -4.25 -17.17 -7.56
N ARG A 47 -3.72 -16.88 -8.75
CA ARG A 47 -2.27 -16.70 -8.92
C ARG A 47 -1.70 -15.57 -8.07
N LEU A 48 -2.43 -14.46 -7.95
CA LEU A 48 -2.03 -13.35 -7.07
C LEU A 48 -1.97 -13.79 -5.61
N PHE A 49 -2.97 -14.55 -5.16
CA PHE A 49 -2.99 -15.11 -3.80
C PHE A 49 -1.85 -16.11 -3.57
N ASP A 50 -1.61 -17.01 -4.53
CA ASP A 50 -0.53 -17.99 -4.43
C ASP A 50 0.84 -17.31 -4.38
N ALA A 51 1.07 -16.31 -5.24
CA ALA A 51 2.30 -15.53 -5.26
C ALA A 51 2.52 -14.69 -3.98
N ALA A 52 1.45 -14.32 -3.28
CA ALA A 52 1.53 -13.57 -2.04
C ALA A 52 1.73 -14.47 -0.81
N PHE A 53 1.19 -15.69 -0.80
CA PHE A 53 1.13 -16.52 0.41
C PHE A 53 1.65 -17.95 0.29
N LEU A 54 1.43 -18.63 -0.84
CA LEU A 54 1.62 -20.09 -0.94
C LEU A 54 2.88 -20.51 -1.69
N SER A 55 3.39 -19.70 -2.63
CA SER A 55 4.60 -20.08 -3.36
C SER A 55 5.85 -20.04 -2.48
N ASN A 56 6.88 -20.78 -2.86
CA ASN A 56 8.16 -20.77 -2.14
C ASN A 56 8.71 -19.34 -2.10
N GLY A 57 8.98 -18.82 -0.89
CA GLY A 57 9.44 -17.44 -0.70
C GLY A 57 8.35 -16.37 -0.73
N ALA A 58 7.10 -16.69 -1.10
CA ALA A 58 5.99 -15.74 -1.27
C ALA A 58 5.79 -14.80 -0.08
N LEU A 59 5.74 -15.38 1.12
CA LEU A 59 5.53 -14.61 2.35
C LEU A 59 6.72 -13.69 2.63
N SER A 60 7.94 -14.16 2.36
CA SER A 60 9.15 -13.35 2.54
C SER A 60 9.17 -12.18 1.57
N ASP A 61 8.88 -12.42 0.30
CA ASP A 61 8.82 -11.37 -0.73
C ASP A 61 7.71 -10.35 -0.43
N THR A 62 6.55 -10.84 0.00
CA THR A 62 5.43 -9.99 0.44
C THR A 62 5.82 -9.13 1.63
N LEU A 63 6.50 -9.68 2.63
CA LEU A 63 6.96 -8.92 3.80
C LEU A 63 8.06 -7.91 3.43
N VAL A 64 9.00 -8.29 2.57
CA VAL A 64 10.05 -7.39 2.06
C VAL A 64 9.43 -6.19 1.35
N ALA A 65 8.39 -6.41 0.54
CA ALA A 65 7.67 -5.33 -0.13
C ALA A 65 6.76 -4.53 0.81
N ALA A 66 6.06 -5.19 1.74
CA ALA A 66 5.09 -4.55 2.63
C ALA A 66 5.75 -3.68 3.72
N THR A 67 6.93 -4.06 4.20
CA THR A 67 7.66 -3.37 5.27
C THR A 67 7.87 -1.87 4.98
N PRO A 68 8.51 -1.47 3.85
CA PRO A 68 8.69 -0.05 3.53
C PRO A 68 7.36 0.70 3.40
N LEU A 69 6.35 0.10 2.76
CA LEU A 69 5.03 0.70 2.59
C LEU A 69 4.33 0.96 3.94
N ALA A 70 4.43 0.02 4.87
CA ALA A 70 3.86 0.17 6.21
C ALA A 70 4.52 1.32 6.98
N PHE A 71 5.86 1.44 6.93
CA PHE A 71 6.58 2.54 7.56
C PHE A 71 6.26 3.89 6.90
N THR A 72 6.14 3.96 5.58
CA THR A 72 5.71 5.17 4.87
C THR A 72 4.29 5.58 5.27
N GLY A 73 3.36 4.63 5.37
CA GLY A 73 2.00 4.88 5.85
C GLY A 73 1.96 5.37 7.30
N LEU A 74 2.78 4.79 8.17
CA LEU A 74 2.93 5.23 9.56
C LEU A 74 3.48 6.67 9.66
N ALA A 75 4.51 7.00 8.87
CA ALA A 75 5.06 8.34 8.81
C ALA A 75 4.02 9.37 8.31
N ALA A 76 3.24 9.01 7.28
CA ALA A 76 2.15 9.85 6.78
C ALA A 76 1.05 10.05 7.83
N ALA A 77 0.67 9.00 8.57
CA ALA A 77 -0.32 9.09 9.64
C ALA A 77 0.11 10.07 10.76
N VAL A 78 1.41 10.06 11.12
CA VAL A 78 1.98 11.01 12.08
C VAL A 78 1.91 12.45 11.54
N ALA A 79 2.27 12.67 10.27
CA ALA A 79 2.18 13.98 9.62
C ALA A 79 0.75 14.54 9.59
N PHE A 80 -0.23 13.71 9.21
CA PHE A 80 -1.64 14.11 9.18
C PHE A 80 -2.17 14.44 10.58
N ARG A 81 -1.72 13.74 11.63
CA ARG A 81 -2.08 14.07 13.01
C ARG A 81 -1.58 15.46 13.43
N MET A 82 -0.45 15.90 12.87
CA MET A 82 0.09 17.25 13.06
C MET A 82 -0.54 18.29 12.11
N ARG A 83 -1.52 17.90 11.29
CA ARG A 83 -2.12 18.71 10.22
C ARG A 83 -1.09 19.19 9.18
N LEU A 84 0.01 18.45 9.04
CA LEU A 84 1.01 18.67 8.01
C LEU A 84 0.68 17.78 6.83
N PHE A 85 0.71 18.37 5.63
CA PHE A 85 0.48 17.65 4.40
C PHE A 85 1.82 17.21 3.82
N ASN A 86 2.01 15.89 3.63
CA ASN A 86 3.19 15.34 2.97
C ASN A 86 2.79 14.78 1.60
N ILE A 87 3.25 15.44 0.53
CA ILE A 87 3.02 15.01 -0.87
C ILE A 87 4.15 14.09 -1.34
N GLY A 88 5.35 14.23 -0.80
CA GLY A 88 6.58 13.61 -1.30
C GLY A 88 6.92 12.25 -0.69
N GLY A 89 5.96 11.56 -0.06
CA GLY A 89 6.23 10.31 0.67
C GLY A 89 6.86 9.22 -0.20
N GLU A 90 6.39 9.06 -1.44
CA GLU A 90 7.00 8.12 -2.40
C GLU A 90 8.45 8.50 -2.73
N GLY A 91 8.72 9.78 -2.98
CA GLY A 91 10.06 10.28 -3.25
C GLY A 91 11.02 10.09 -2.06
N GLN A 92 10.54 10.29 -0.83
CA GLN A 92 11.30 10.04 0.39
C GLN A 92 11.65 8.56 0.55
N LEU A 93 10.70 7.67 0.25
CA LEU A 93 10.94 6.24 0.25
C LEU A 93 12.03 5.86 -0.77
N TYR A 94 11.92 6.34 -2.01
CA TYR A 94 12.91 6.07 -3.06
C TYR A 94 14.29 6.65 -2.73
N ALA A 95 14.35 7.89 -2.25
CA ALA A 95 15.62 8.52 -1.86
C ALA A 95 16.29 7.75 -0.72
N GLY A 96 15.53 7.30 0.28
CA GLY A 96 16.03 6.44 1.36
C GLY A 96 16.56 5.10 0.85
N ALA A 97 15.83 4.44 -0.06
CA ALA A 97 16.26 3.19 -0.66
C ALA A 97 17.56 3.34 -1.47
N ILE A 98 17.67 4.37 -2.32
CA ILE A 98 18.88 4.67 -3.10
C ILE A 98 20.05 4.95 -2.19
N THR A 99 19.85 5.79 -1.16
CA THR A 99 20.92 6.16 -0.22
C THR A 99 21.39 4.95 0.57
N GLY A 100 20.46 4.14 1.09
CA GLY A 100 20.77 2.92 1.83
C GLY A 100 21.54 1.90 0.98
N ALA A 101 21.09 1.66 -0.25
CA ALA A 101 21.78 0.79 -1.20
C ALA A 101 23.19 1.30 -1.52
N THR A 102 23.34 2.61 -1.74
CA THR A 102 24.64 3.24 -2.01
C THR A 102 25.60 3.05 -0.84
N VAL A 103 25.15 3.33 0.40
CA VAL A 103 25.97 3.13 1.59
C VAL A 103 26.35 1.66 1.77
N ALA A 104 25.40 0.74 1.57
CA ALA A 104 25.67 -0.70 1.67
C ALA A 104 26.75 -1.16 0.69
N LEU A 105 26.71 -0.69 -0.56
CA LEU A 105 27.72 -1.00 -1.57
C LEU A 105 29.09 -0.42 -1.21
N LEU A 106 29.14 0.82 -0.71
CA LEU A 106 30.39 1.45 -0.28
C LEU A 106 31.03 0.70 0.90
N LEU A 107 30.22 0.23 1.85
CA LEU A 107 30.71 -0.55 3.00
C LEU A 107 31.07 -1.99 2.62
N ALA A 108 30.36 -2.62 1.68
CA ALA A 108 30.70 -3.95 1.19
C ALA A 108 32.05 -3.99 0.45
N GLY A 109 32.48 -2.87 -0.12
CA GLY A 109 33.80 -2.71 -0.73
C GLY A 109 34.91 -2.24 0.22
N ALA A 110 34.61 -2.02 1.51
CA ALA A 110 35.62 -1.63 2.48
C ALA A 110 36.54 -2.82 2.81
N PRO A 111 37.88 -2.63 2.88
CA PRO A 111 38.78 -3.69 3.32
C PRO A 111 38.40 -4.11 4.75
N SER A 112 38.21 -5.41 4.95
CA SER A 112 37.91 -6.04 6.25
C SER A 112 39.01 -5.79 7.28
#